data_AF-A0A524HFA8-F1
#
_entry.id   AF-A0A524HFA8-F1
#
_cell.length_a   1.000
_cell.length_b   1.000
_cell.length_c   1.000
_cell.angle_alpha   90.00
_cell.angle_beta   90.00
_cell.angle_gamma   90.00
#
_symmetry.space_group_name_H-M   'P 1'
#
loop_
_entity.id
_entity.type
_entity.pdbx_description
1 polymer ?
#
loop_
_entity_poly.entity_id
_entity_poly.type
_entity_poly.pdbx_seq_one_letter_code
_entity_poly.pdbx_strand_id
1 'polypeptide(L)'
;VHVSHGGDSARSFNGGAQMGAYLKQRYELEYVAFSLLTAEGEYSATRSFTDHEIIPVAAFPAPEGSIEAALAAVPRPSGSPGLIVDLRPVTGDRGGAWLSEPRPVRHVGYAAYDYGFDLQGIMPLEFDGLIFIDRTTASRMLPPRR
;
A
#
# COMPACT_ATOMS: atom_id res chain seq x y z
N VAL A 1 8.24 -4.33 -0.96
CA VAL A 1 8.10 -5.12 0.29
C VAL A 1 7.24 -4.30 1.23
N HIS A 2 6.00 -4.70 1.44
CA HIS A 2 5.20 -4.17 2.56
C HIS A 2 5.46 -5.08 3.75
N VAL A 3 5.84 -4.51 4.90
CA VAL A 3 5.87 -5.27 6.15
C VAL A 3 4.56 -4.96 6.87
N SER A 4 3.49 -5.60 6.44
CA SER A 4 2.18 -5.55 7.08
C SER A 4 2.20 -6.36 8.37
N HIS A 5 1.48 -5.90 9.39
CA HIS A 5 1.37 -6.63 10.65
C HIS A 5 0.55 -7.92 10.47
N GLY A 6 -0.49 -7.93 9.64
CA GLY A 6 -1.33 -9.12 9.43
C GLY A 6 -1.80 -9.76 10.74
N GLY A 7 -1.88 -11.08 10.71
CA GLY A 7 -2.13 -11.93 11.88
C GLY A 7 -3.44 -12.72 11.82
N ASP A 8 -4.35 -12.40 10.91
CA ASP A 8 -5.57 -13.20 10.69
C ASP A 8 -5.31 -14.28 9.63
N SER A 9 -5.35 -15.55 10.03
CA SER A 9 -5.04 -16.67 9.13
C SER A 9 -6.00 -16.86 7.96
N ALA A 10 -7.21 -16.31 8.04
CA ALA A 10 -8.25 -16.47 7.03
C ALA A 10 -8.42 -15.22 6.16
N ARG A 11 -8.18 -14.04 6.72
CA ARG A 11 -8.53 -12.74 6.10
C ARG A 11 -7.32 -11.87 5.80
N SER A 12 -6.17 -12.13 6.42
CA SER A 12 -4.95 -11.38 6.12
C SER A 12 -4.25 -11.88 4.87
N PHE A 13 -3.45 -11.00 4.28
CA PHE A 13 -2.52 -11.36 3.21
C PHE A 13 -1.63 -12.54 3.63
N ASN A 14 -1.33 -13.41 2.66
CA ASN A 14 -0.47 -14.58 2.85
C ASN A 14 -0.90 -15.48 4.04
N GLY A 15 -2.21 -15.56 4.34
CA GLY A 15 -2.72 -16.32 5.48
C GLY A 15 -2.20 -15.81 6.83
N GLY A 16 -1.90 -14.51 6.93
CA GLY A 16 -1.38 -13.87 8.14
C GLY A 16 0.10 -14.19 8.45
N ALA A 17 0.76 -15.05 7.66
CA ALA A 17 2.10 -15.57 7.94
C ALA A 17 3.23 -14.71 7.35
N GLN A 18 3.22 -13.41 7.66
CA GLN A 18 4.21 -12.45 7.16
C GLN A 18 5.13 -11.95 8.27
N MET A 19 6.30 -11.41 7.90
CA MET A 19 7.30 -10.94 8.86
C MET A 19 6.72 -9.98 9.91
N GLY A 20 5.81 -9.09 9.50
CA GLY A 20 5.20 -8.13 10.42
C GLY A 20 4.28 -8.77 11.47
N ALA A 21 3.75 -9.98 11.25
CA ALA A 21 2.96 -10.68 12.26
C ALA A 21 3.82 -11.11 13.46
N TYR A 22 5.03 -11.61 13.18
CA TYR A 22 6.00 -11.93 14.23
C TYR A 22 6.50 -10.67 14.96
N LEU A 23 6.70 -9.57 14.22
CA LEU A 23 7.06 -8.28 14.82
C LEU A 23 5.93 -7.75 15.72
N LYS A 24 4.68 -7.84 15.29
CA LYS A 24 3.51 -7.46 16.09
C LYS A 24 3.37 -8.33 17.33
N GLN A 25 3.61 -9.64 17.23
CA GLN A 25 3.59 -10.52 18.40
C GLN A 25 4.70 -10.17 19.41
N ARG A 26 5.89 -9.78 18.93
CA ARG A 26 7.04 -9.49 19.78
C ARG A 26 6.96 -8.14 20.48
N TYR A 27 6.52 -7.11 19.76
CA TYR A 27 6.56 -5.72 20.20
C TYR A 27 5.16 -5.13 20.45
N GLU A 28 4.10 -5.90 20.22
CA GLU A 28 2.71 -5.57 20.53
C GLU A 28 2.30 -4.17 20.02
N LEU A 29 2.03 -3.25 20.93
CA LEU A 29 1.59 -1.89 20.63
C LEU A 29 2.74 -0.97 20.17
N GLU A 30 3.99 -1.35 20.42
CA GLU A 30 5.18 -0.58 19.99
C GLU A 30 5.50 -0.81 18.51
N TYR A 31 4.98 -1.88 17.91
CA TYR A 31 5.09 -2.10 16.47
C TYR A 31 3.87 -1.53 15.74
N VAL A 32 4.15 -0.60 14.82
CA VAL A 32 3.18 0.09 13.98
C VAL A 32 3.57 -0.12 12.52
N ALA A 33 2.65 -0.66 11.72
CA ALA A 33 2.87 -0.89 10.30
C ALA A 33 2.17 0.19 9.46
N PHE A 34 2.92 0.79 8.53
CA PHE A 34 2.39 1.73 7.55
C PHE A 34 2.46 1.17 6.14
N SER A 35 1.40 1.35 5.35
CA SER A 35 1.48 1.16 3.90
C SER A 35 1.75 2.48 3.18
N LEU A 36 2.43 2.38 2.04
CA LEU A 36 2.62 3.49 1.12
C LEU A 36 1.73 3.26 -0.10
N LEU A 37 0.86 4.23 -0.38
CA LEU A 37 -0.11 4.18 -1.47
C LEU A 37 0.06 5.41 -2.37
N THR A 38 -0.39 5.29 -3.62
CA THR A 38 -0.47 6.44 -4.53
C THR A 38 -1.70 6.37 -5.42
N ALA A 39 -2.16 7.50 -5.95
CA ALA A 39 -3.27 7.50 -6.91
C ALA A 39 -2.77 7.17 -8.32
N GLU A 40 -1.68 7.83 -8.73
CA GLU A 40 -1.18 7.82 -10.11
C GLU A 40 0.32 8.15 -10.19
N GLY A 41 0.86 8.14 -11.41
CA GLY A 41 2.23 8.51 -11.69
C GLY A 41 3.08 7.32 -12.09
N GLU A 42 4.36 7.38 -11.73
CA GLU A 42 5.37 6.41 -12.16
C GLU A 42 6.15 5.85 -10.98
N TYR A 43 6.63 4.62 -11.15
CA TYR A 43 7.55 3.96 -10.24
C TYR A 43 8.71 3.36 -11.03
N SER A 44 9.80 3.02 -10.33
CA SER A 44 10.91 2.28 -10.93
C SER A 44 10.69 0.79 -10.73
N ALA A 45 10.77 0.01 -11.80
CA ALA A 45 10.65 -1.44 -11.76
C ALA A 45 11.66 -2.09 -12.71
N THR A 46 11.98 -3.36 -12.49
CA THR A 46 12.70 -4.13 -13.50
C THR A 46 11.79 -4.39 -14.69
N ARG A 47 12.28 -4.16 -15.91
CA ARG A 47 11.54 -4.46 -17.14
C ARG A 47 11.04 -5.89 -17.17
N SER A 48 11.86 -6.84 -16.71
CA SER A 48 11.48 -8.23 -16.58
C SER A 48 12.23 -8.92 -15.43
N PHE A 49 11.82 -10.16 -15.13
CA PHE A 49 12.50 -11.04 -14.19
C PHE A 49 13.84 -11.61 -14.70
N THR A 50 14.25 -11.28 -15.93
CA THR A 50 15.46 -11.84 -16.55
C THR A 50 16.52 -10.78 -16.84
N ASP A 51 16.13 -9.64 -17.42
CA ASP A 51 17.06 -8.56 -17.76
C ASP A 51 17.38 -7.61 -16.59
N HIS A 52 16.48 -7.53 -15.59
CA HIS A 52 16.63 -6.72 -14.38
C HIS A 52 16.91 -5.23 -14.62
N GLU A 53 16.69 -4.74 -15.84
CA GLU A 53 16.93 -3.34 -16.17
C GLU A 53 15.85 -2.47 -15.51
N ILE A 54 16.28 -1.50 -14.70
CA ILE A 54 15.36 -0.60 -14.01
C ILE A 54 14.87 0.47 -14.98
N ILE A 55 13.57 0.48 -15.24
CA ILE A 55 12.90 1.44 -16.12
C ILE A 55 11.80 2.20 -15.36
N PRO A 56 11.43 3.42 -15.78
CA PRO A 56 10.20 4.05 -15.34
C PRO A 56 8.99 3.26 -15.88
N VAL A 57 8.02 3.03 -15.02
CA VAL A 57 6.77 2.33 -15.35
C VAL A 57 5.60 3.16 -14.88
N ALA A 58 4.63 3.39 -15.77
CA ALA A 58 3.38 4.02 -15.40
C ALA A 58 2.62 3.10 -14.45
N ALA A 59 2.21 3.63 -13.30
CA ALA A 59 1.42 2.88 -12.36
C ALA A 59 -0.03 2.80 -12.89
N PHE A 60 -0.62 1.61 -12.90
CA PHE A 60 -2.03 1.45 -13.29
C PHE A 60 -2.93 2.35 -12.45
N PRO A 61 -4.08 2.80 -12.99
CA PRO A 61 -5.07 3.53 -12.20
C PRO A 61 -5.46 2.76 -10.92
N ALA A 62 -5.78 3.48 -9.85
CA ALA A 62 -6.39 2.89 -8.67
C ALA A 62 -7.67 2.14 -9.08
N PRO A 63 -7.84 0.85 -8.68
CA PRO A 63 -9.06 0.10 -8.98
C PRO A 63 -10.29 0.80 -8.39
N GLU A 64 -11.43 0.72 -9.07
CA GLU A 64 -12.68 1.23 -8.53
C GLU A 64 -13.03 0.53 -7.21
N GLY A 65 -13.48 1.29 -6.21
CA GLY A 65 -13.79 0.74 -4.88
C GLY A 65 -12.57 0.35 -4.03
N SER A 66 -11.35 0.67 -4.47
CA SER A 66 -10.14 0.54 -3.66
C SER A 66 -9.98 1.67 -2.63
N ILE A 67 -9.10 1.48 -1.65
CA ILE A 67 -8.75 2.52 -0.69
C ILE A 67 -7.99 3.66 -1.36
N GLU A 68 -7.17 3.37 -2.37
CA GLU A 68 -6.45 4.37 -3.15
C GLU A 68 -7.42 5.30 -3.89
N ALA A 69 -8.48 4.74 -4.50
CA ALA A 69 -9.51 5.52 -5.17
C ALA A 69 -10.29 6.39 -4.17
N ALA A 70 -10.65 5.85 -3.01
CA ALA A 70 -11.32 6.60 -1.96
C ALA A 70 -10.45 7.75 -1.44
N LEU A 71 -9.17 7.49 -1.17
CA LEU A 71 -8.22 8.50 -0.71
C LEU A 71 -7.95 9.56 -1.76
N ALA A 72 -7.87 9.20 -3.06
CA ALA A 72 -7.72 10.17 -4.14
C ALA A 72 -8.89 11.17 -4.22
N ALA A 73 -10.10 10.75 -3.83
CA ALA A 73 -11.28 11.59 -3.85
C ALA A 73 -11.39 12.54 -2.63
N VAL A 74 -10.59 12.35 -1.58
CA VAL A 74 -10.64 13.19 -0.38
C VAL A 74 -10.12 14.60 -0.69
N PRO A 75 -10.93 15.66 -0.48
CA PRO A 75 -10.50 17.05 -0.65
C PRO A 75 -9.30 17.38 0.24
N ARG A 76 -8.36 18.15 -0.30
CA ARG A 76 -7.14 18.55 0.43
C ARG A 76 -6.72 19.97 0.08
N PRO A 77 -5.94 20.64 0.96
CA PRO A 77 -5.38 21.94 0.67
C PRO A 77 -4.56 21.92 -0.63
N SER A 78 -4.65 23.02 -1.39
CA SER A 78 -3.81 23.21 -2.57
C SER A 78 -2.33 23.09 -2.20
N GLY A 79 -1.56 22.35 -3.00
CA GLY A 79 -0.14 22.08 -2.74
C GLY A 79 0.14 20.96 -1.73
N SER A 80 -0.88 20.33 -1.14
CA SER A 80 -0.66 19.10 -0.37
C SER A 80 -0.23 17.97 -1.31
N PRO A 81 0.86 17.24 -1.01
CA PRO A 81 1.30 16.12 -1.84
C PRO A 81 0.51 14.83 -1.58
N GLY A 82 -0.33 14.79 -0.54
CA GLY A 82 -0.90 13.54 -0.07
C GLY A 82 -1.65 13.62 1.26
N LEU A 83 -1.80 12.45 1.90
CA LEU A 83 -2.45 12.25 3.19
C LEU A 83 -1.66 11.28 4.07
N ILE A 84 -1.81 11.43 5.39
CA ILE A 84 -1.45 10.41 6.38
C ILE A 84 -2.75 10.00 7.07
N VAL A 85 -3.04 8.71 7.10
CA VAL A 85 -4.31 8.16 7.59
C VAL A 85 -4.03 7.17 8.70
N ASP A 86 -4.73 7.33 9.82
CA ASP A 86 -4.77 6.34 10.89
C ASP A 86 -5.90 5.35 10.59
N LEU A 87 -5.58 4.06 10.49
CA LEU A 87 -6.55 3.00 10.22
C LEU A 87 -7.03 2.30 11.49
N ARG A 88 -6.45 2.64 12.65
CA ARG A 88 -6.85 2.00 13.90
C ARG A 88 -8.30 2.37 14.20
N PRO A 89 -9.14 1.38 14.53
CA PRO A 89 -10.57 1.60 14.68
C PRO A 89 -10.86 2.64 15.76
N VAL A 90 -11.67 3.65 15.42
CA VAL A 90 -12.25 4.57 16.38
C VAL A 90 -13.52 3.94 16.92
N THR A 91 -13.59 3.71 18.23
CA THR A 91 -14.75 3.11 18.88
C THR A 91 -16.02 3.92 18.58
N GLY A 92 -17.03 3.28 17.98
CA GLY A 92 -18.37 3.86 17.77
C GLY A 92 -18.63 4.51 16.41
N ASP A 93 -17.67 4.50 15.48
CA ASP A 93 -17.89 5.02 14.13
C ASP A 93 -18.58 3.99 13.22
N ARG A 94 -19.75 4.37 12.68
CA ARG A 94 -20.46 3.56 11.67
C ARG A 94 -19.93 3.78 10.25
N GLY A 95 -19.23 4.89 9.99
CA GLY A 95 -18.66 5.22 8.69
C GLY A 95 -17.50 4.31 8.29
N GLY A 96 -16.69 3.87 9.26
CA GLY A 96 -15.55 2.97 9.05
C GLY A 96 -15.88 1.52 8.68
N ALA A 97 -17.15 1.11 8.68
CA ALA A 97 -17.52 -0.29 8.37
C ALA A 97 -17.02 -0.74 6.99
N TRP A 98 -16.96 0.18 6.02
CA TRP A 98 -16.45 -0.08 4.67
C TRP A 98 -14.99 -0.58 4.66
N LEU A 99 -14.16 -0.16 5.62
CA LEU A 99 -12.76 -0.56 5.78
C LEU A 99 -12.60 -1.98 6.35
N SER A 100 -13.67 -2.56 6.90
CA SER A 100 -13.65 -3.92 7.49
C SER A 100 -14.02 -5.01 6.47
N GLU A 101 -14.36 -4.63 5.25
CA GLU A 101 -14.72 -5.51 4.13
C GLU A 101 -13.51 -5.68 3.18
N PRO A 102 -13.37 -6.82 2.49
CA PRO A 102 -12.37 -6.97 1.44
C PRO A 102 -12.57 -5.95 0.31
N ARG A 103 -11.50 -5.24 -0.05
CA ARG A 103 -11.48 -4.26 -1.14
C ARG A 103 -10.36 -4.55 -2.12
N PRO A 104 -10.53 -4.21 -3.41
CA PRO A 104 -9.42 -4.21 -4.35
C PRO A 104 -8.25 -3.40 -3.81
N VAL A 105 -7.04 -3.93 -3.95
CA VAL A 105 -5.79 -3.27 -3.60
C VAL A 105 -4.92 -3.23 -4.85
N ARG A 106 -4.36 -2.06 -5.15
CA ARG A 106 -3.48 -1.94 -6.31
C ARG A 106 -2.12 -2.53 -5.96
N HIS A 107 -1.67 -3.49 -6.77
CA HIS A 107 -0.35 -4.06 -6.63
C HIS A 107 0.64 -3.40 -7.59
N VAL A 108 1.65 -2.74 -7.02
CA VAL A 108 2.79 -2.19 -7.74
C VAL A 108 4.04 -2.93 -7.25
N GLY A 109 4.68 -3.67 -8.15
CA GLY A 109 5.69 -4.66 -7.80
C GLY A 109 7.11 -4.28 -8.17
N TYR A 110 8.03 -5.20 -7.89
CA TYR A 110 9.44 -5.10 -8.29
C TYR A 110 9.62 -5.17 -9.81
N ALA A 111 8.83 -6.00 -10.50
CA ALA A 111 8.85 -6.14 -11.94
C ALA A 111 7.67 -5.38 -12.58
N ALA A 112 7.90 -4.84 -13.78
CA ALA A 112 6.86 -4.30 -14.62
C ALA A 112 5.92 -5.44 -15.05
N TYR A 113 4.62 -5.27 -14.80
CA TYR A 113 3.58 -6.18 -15.27
C TYR A 113 2.63 -5.39 -16.17
N ASP A 114 2.12 -6.04 -17.21
CA ASP A 114 1.12 -5.45 -18.11
C ASP A 114 -0.33 -5.62 -17.60
N TYR A 115 -0.49 -6.22 -16.42
CA TYR A 115 -1.78 -6.46 -15.79
C TYR A 115 -1.75 -6.14 -14.29
N GLY A 116 -2.86 -5.60 -13.79
CA GLY A 116 -3.11 -5.52 -12.36
C GLY A 116 -3.49 -6.89 -11.81
N PHE A 117 -2.98 -7.23 -10.62
CA PHE A 117 -3.48 -8.40 -9.91
C PHE A 117 -4.82 -8.06 -9.25
N ASP A 118 -5.79 -8.97 -9.33
CA ASP A 118 -7.05 -8.91 -8.57
C ASP A 118 -6.79 -9.27 -7.10
N LEU A 119 -5.99 -8.44 -6.41
CA LEU A 119 -5.74 -8.58 -4.99
C LEU A 119 -6.87 -7.91 -4.21
N GLN A 120 -7.45 -8.63 -3.27
CA GLN A 120 -8.36 -8.05 -2.28
C GLN A 120 -7.75 -8.10 -0.89
N GLY A 121 -7.95 -7.04 -0.12
CA GLY A 121 -7.43 -6.92 1.23
C GLY A 121 -8.33 -6.12 2.15
N ILE A 122 -8.15 -6.34 3.46
CA ILE A 122 -8.80 -5.59 4.52
C ILE A 122 -7.71 -4.76 5.19
N MET A 123 -7.51 -3.53 4.72
CA MET A 123 -6.32 -2.74 5.05
C MET A 123 -6.06 -2.58 6.56
N PRO A 124 -7.06 -2.40 7.44
CA PRO A 124 -6.84 -2.36 8.90
C PRO A 124 -6.37 -3.68 9.52
N LEU A 125 -6.52 -4.82 8.84
CA LEU A 125 -5.91 -6.09 9.28
C LEU A 125 -4.42 -6.18 8.90
N GLU A 126 -3.96 -5.30 8.02
CA GLU A 126 -2.60 -5.34 7.48
C GLU A 126 -1.73 -4.19 7.99
N PHE A 127 -2.33 -3.02 8.19
CA PHE A 127 -1.62 -1.79 8.52
C PHE A 127 -2.38 -0.97 9.57
N ASP A 128 -1.63 -0.37 10.49
CA ASP A 128 -2.15 0.58 11.47
C ASP A 128 -2.38 1.96 10.83
N GLY A 129 -1.68 2.27 9.73
CA GLY A 129 -1.83 3.54 9.03
C GLY A 129 -1.39 3.51 7.58
N LEU A 130 -1.69 4.59 6.86
CA LEU A 130 -1.36 4.77 5.45
C LEU A 130 -0.65 6.10 5.23
N ILE A 131 0.33 6.07 4.34
CA ILE A 131 0.90 7.26 3.71
C ILE A 131 0.45 7.22 2.26
N PHE A 132 -0.35 8.21 1.86
CA PHE A 132 -0.89 8.32 0.52
C PHE A 132 -0.25 9.50 -0.20
N ILE A 133 0.30 9.27 -1.39
CA ILE A 133 0.91 10.29 -2.24
C ILE A 133 0.08 10.43 -3.51
N ASP A 134 -0.39 11.62 -3.86
CA ASP A 134 -1.29 11.80 -5.01
C ASP A 134 -0.64 11.33 -6.31
N ARG A 135 0.55 11.84 -6.58
CA ARG A 135 1.31 11.53 -7.79
C ARG A 135 2.75 11.21 -7.46
N THR A 136 3.21 10.08 -7.95
CA THR A 136 4.61 9.63 -7.82
C THR A 136 5.38 9.83 -9.14
N THR A 137 6.71 9.89 -9.04
CA THR A 137 7.60 9.81 -10.19
C THR A 137 8.59 8.68 -9.96
N ALA A 138 9.14 8.14 -11.06
CA ALA A 138 10.17 7.12 -10.96
C ALA A 138 11.34 7.60 -10.09
N SER A 139 11.89 6.68 -9.31
CA SER A 139 13.01 6.95 -8.41
C SER A 139 14.27 7.28 -9.22
N ARG A 140 15.14 8.12 -8.66
CA ARG A 140 16.43 8.44 -9.26
C ARG A 140 17.53 7.65 -8.57
N MET A 141 18.20 6.77 -9.31
CA MET A 141 19.35 6.04 -8.82
C MET A 141 20.46 7.02 -8.41
N LEU A 142 20.96 6.86 -7.19
CA LEU A 142 22.12 7.62 -6.73
C LEU A 142 23.38 7.08 -7.42
N PRO A 143 24.36 7.93 -7.73
CA PRO A 143 25.65 7.45 -8.22
C PRO A 143 26.31 6.54 -7.17
N PRO A 144 27.09 5.53 -7.59
CA PRO A 144 27.82 4.68 -6.66
C PRO A 144 28.71 5.54 -5.76
N ARG A 145 28.72 5.26 -4.46
CA ARG A 145 29.67 5.88 -3.54
C ARG A 145 31.07 5.41 -3.94
N ARG A 146 31.96 6.37 -4.22
CA ARG A 146 33.38 6.10 -4.46
C ARG A 146 34.07 5.68 -3.17
#